data_AF-A0A955MR91-F1
#
_entry.id   AF-A0A955MR91-F1
#
_cell.length_a   1.000
_cell.length_b   1.000
_cell.length_c   1.000
_cell.angle_alpha   90.00
_cell.angle_beta   90.00
_cell.angle_gamma   90.00
#
_symmetry.space_group_name_H-M   'P 1'
#
loop_
_entity.id
_entity.type
_entity.pdbx_description
1 polymer ?
#
loop_
_entity_poly.entity_id
_entity_poly.type
_entity_poly.pdbx_seq_one_letter_code
_entity_poly.pdbx_strand_id
1 'polypeptide(L)'
;EDSQYHECVRDVLRWFHENPDDWIATWKKIDEKYHRNLDYRRGSCGKEQFNIDAKINGAYVLMGLLYGGGDPDRTIIIATRCGHDSDCNPSSAAGVLFTTLGYSNIPERFKSALDEKTTFSYTTYNFPTLVQVCEKLAREAVVSAGGKIETTPDEGEVFVIPAQEPNPAPVEKSWEPGPITESRFTAEELSKIQTK
;
A
#
# COMPACT_ATOMS: atom_id res chain seq x y z
N GLU A 1 -7.23 15.20 6.82
CA GLU A 1 -7.56 14.77 8.21
C GLU A 1 -8.99 14.25 8.32
N ASP A 2 -9.92 14.69 7.47
CA ASP A 2 -11.34 14.30 7.55
C ASP A 2 -11.70 12.98 6.84
N SER A 3 -10.72 12.21 6.36
CA SER A 3 -11.00 10.93 5.71
C SER A 3 -11.19 9.81 6.73
N GLN A 4 -12.11 8.88 6.45
CA GLN A 4 -12.30 7.69 7.29
C GLN A 4 -11.06 6.78 7.32
N TYR A 5 -10.17 6.87 6.33
CA TYR A 5 -8.88 6.17 6.36
C TYR A 5 -7.96 6.76 7.42
N HIS A 6 -7.85 8.09 7.49
CA HIS A 6 -7.10 8.77 8.54
C HIS A 6 -7.66 8.47 9.93
N GLU A 7 -8.99 8.47 10.07
CA GLU A 7 -9.67 8.04 11.30
C GLU A 7 -9.28 6.61 11.70
N CYS A 8 -9.30 5.66 10.75
CA CYS A 8 -8.87 4.28 10.96
C CYS A 8 -7.44 4.18 11.48
N VAL A 9 -6.49 4.87 10.83
CA VAL A 9 -5.09 4.89 11.25
C VAL A 9 -4.95 5.42 12.68
N ARG A 10 -5.62 6.53 13.00
CA ARG A 10 -5.61 7.11 14.36
C ARG A 10 -6.19 6.17 15.40
N ASP A 11 -7.29 5.50 15.07
CA ASP A 11 -7.95 4.56 15.96
C ASP A 11 -7.07 3.35 16.25
N VAL A 12 -6.44 2.76 15.23
CA VAL A 12 -5.49 1.65 15.40
C VAL A 12 -4.31 2.06 16.27
N LEU A 13 -3.72 3.23 16.02
CA LEU A 13 -2.61 3.75 16.83
C LEU A 13 -3.04 3.97 18.29
N ARG A 14 -4.24 4.54 18.52
CA ARG A 14 -4.77 4.71 19.87
C ARG A 14 -4.99 3.36 20.56
N TRP A 15 -5.63 2.40 19.89
CA TRP A 15 -5.94 1.09 20.46
C TRP A 15 -4.68 0.24 20.70
N PHE A 16 -3.65 0.42 19.87
CA PHE A 16 -2.31 -0.13 20.13
C PHE A 16 -1.75 0.37 21.45
N HIS A 17 -1.79 1.68 21.72
CA HIS A 17 -1.33 2.22 23.01
C HIS A 17 -2.20 1.79 24.20
N GLU A 18 -3.51 1.58 23.99
CA GLU A 18 -4.39 1.04 25.03
C GLU A 18 -4.13 -0.44 25.32
N ASN A 19 -3.71 -1.22 24.32
CA ASN A 19 -3.54 -2.67 24.39
C ASN A 19 -2.19 -3.10 23.77
N PRO A 20 -1.04 -2.67 24.31
CA PRO A 20 0.26 -2.82 23.64
C PRO A 20 0.68 -4.28 23.43
N ASP A 21 0.24 -5.17 24.31
CA ASP A 21 0.58 -6.61 24.27
C ASP A 21 -0.60 -7.51 23.83
N ASP A 22 -1.78 -6.94 23.60
CA ASP A 22 -3.00 -7.67 23.21
C ASP A 22 -3.53 -7.20 21.85
N TRP A 23 -2.94 -7.74 20.79
CA TRP A 23 -3.38 -7.47 19.43
C TRP A 23 -4.81 -7.97 19.15
N ILE A 24 -5.29 -8.98 19.89
CA ILE A 24 -6.65 -9.51 19.72
C ILE A 24 -7.67 -8.49 20.24
N ALA A 25 -7.38 -7.80 21.35
CA ALA A 25 -8.22 -6.71 21.84
C ALA A 25 -8.37 -5.59 20.80
N THR A 26 -7.27 -5.14 20.20
CA THR A 26 -7.32 -4.13 19.13
C THR A 26 -8.02 -4.65 17.87
N TRP A 27 -7.75 -5.89 17.46
CA TRP A 27 -8.43 -6.52 16.34
C TRP A 27 -9.95 -6.56 16.54
N LYS A 28 -10.45 -6.90 17.73
CA LYS A 28 -11.89 -6.88 18.04
C LYS A 28 -12.51 -5.49 17.84
N LYS A 29 -11.80 -4.42 18.23
CA LYS A 29 -12.26 -3.04 18.02
C LYS A 29 -12.30 -2.67 16.53
N ILE A 30 -11.30 -3.12 15.77
CA ILE A 30 -11.28 -2.95 14.31
C ILE A 30 -12.45 -3.70 13.66
N ASP A 31 -12.65 -4.96 14.02
CA ASP A 31 -13.74 -5.80 13.50
C ASP A 31 -15.11 -5.17 13.81
N GLU A 32 -15.32 -4.72 15.04
CA GLU A 32 -16.58 -4.08 15.43
C GLU A 32 -16.85 -2.78 14.65
N LYS A 33 -15.85 -1.90 14.55
CA LYS A 33 -16.03 -0.57 13.95
C LYS A 33 -15.96 -0.57 12.42
N TYR A 34 -15.04 -1.31 11.82
CA TYR A 34 -14.76 -1.22 10.38
C TYR A 34 -15.26 -2.43 9.57
N HIS A 35 -15.59 -3.55 10.22
CA HIS A 35 -16.20 -4.71 9.55
C HIS A 35 -17.69 -4.90 9.86
N ARG A 36 -18.10 -4.88 11.14
CA ARG A 36 -19.49 -5.16 11.52
C ARG A 36 -20.41 -3.95 11.39
N ASN A 37 -19.87 -2.74 11.55
CA ASN A 37 -20.65 -1.51 11.38
C ASN A 37 -20.85 -1.17 9.89
N LEU A 38 -22.11 -1.24 9.45
CA LEU A 38 -22.49 -0.94 8.06
C LEU A 38 -22.27 0.53 7.67
N ASP A 39 -22.26 1.47 8.62
CA ASP A 39 -21.98 2.88 8.34
C ASP A 39 -20.54 3.12 7.88
N TYR A 40 -19.61 2.28 8.32
CA TYR A 40 -18.20 2.31 7.89
C TYR A 40 -17.93 1.45 6.65
N ARG A 41 -18.96 0.77 6.12
CA ARG A 41 -18.90 -0.10 4.93
C ARG A 41 -19.73 0.39 3.74
N ARG A 42 -20.18 1.65 3.76
CA ARG A 42 -21.04 2.23 2.72
C ARG A 42 -20.50 2.08 1.30
N GLY A 43 -19.18 2.12 1.12
CA GLY A 43 -18.50 1.92 -0.17
C GLY A 43 -17.83 0.55 -0.37
N SER A 44 -18.03 -0.41 0.54
CA SER A 44 -17.38 -1.72 0.47
C SER A 44 -17.99 -2.60 -0.63
N CYS A 45 -17.13 -3.32 -1.38
CA CYS A 45 -17.54 -4.18 -2.50
C CYS A 45 -18.43 -5.36 -2.09
N GLY A 46 -18.44 -5.74 -0.81
CA GLY A 46 -19.28 -6.81 -0.26
C GLY A 46 -20.12 -6.30 0.91
N LYS A 47 -21.44 -6.48 0.85
CA LYS A 47 -22.36 -6.02 1.91
C LYS A 47 -22.56 -7.03 3.05
N GLU A 48 -22.26 -8.32 2.83
CA GLU A 48 -22.78 -9.37 3.73
C GLU A 48 -21.72 -10.25 4.39
N GLN A 49 -20.67 -10.73 3.70
CA GLN A 49 -19.79 -11.79 4.26
C GLN A 49 -18.29 -11.47 4.27
N PHE A 50 -17.80 -10.58 3.41
CA PHE A 50 -16.38 -10.22 3.34
C PHE A 50 -16.22 -8.70 3.25
N ASN A 51 -15.08 -8.20 3.70
CA ASN A 51 -14.74 -6.78 3.64
C ASN A 51 -13.28 -6.62 3.17
N ILE A 52 -13.12 -6.04 1.98
CA ILE A 52 -11.82 -5.72 1.35
C ILE A 52 -11.67 -4.21 1.14
N ASP A 53 -12.37 -3.42 1.95
CA ASP A 53 -12.26 -1.97 1.91
C ASP A 53 -10.82 -1.55 2.27
N ALA A 54 -10.28 -0.58 1.54
CA ALA A 54 -8.92 -0.08 1.75
C ALA A 54 -8.64 0.29 3.21
N LYS A 55 -9.63 0.82 3.94
CA LYS A 55 -9.50 1.21 5.35
C LYS A 55 -9.19 0.02 6.25
N ILE A 56 -9.92 -1.09 6.11
CA ILE A 56 -9.74 -2.25 6.99
C ILE A 56 -8.44 -2.99 6.64
N ASN A 57 -8.12 -3.08 5.34
CA ASN A 57 -6.84 -3.62 4.87
C ASN A 57 -5.65 -2.81 5.43
N GLY A 58 -5.72 -1.47 5.35
CA GLY A 58 -4.75 -0.58 5.98
C GLY A 58 -4.63 -0.81 7.49
N ALA A 59 -5.76 -1.01 8.18
CA ALA A 59 -5.76 -1.36 9.61
C ALA A 59 -4.98 -2.65 9.88
N TYR A 60 -5.17 -3.69 9.07
CA TYR A 60 -4.50 -4.98 9.25
C TYR A 60 -3.01 -4.94 8.90
N VAL A 61 -2.60 -4.11 7.94
CA VAL A 61 -1.18 -3.80 7.70
C VAL A 61 -0.56 -3.14 8.94
N LEU A 62 -1.23 -2.13 9.51
CA LEU A 62 -0.77 -1.48 10.74
C LEU A 62 -0.71 -2.44 11.93
N MET A 63 -1.67 -3.35 12.07
CA MET A 63 -1.65 -4.39 13.09
C MET A 63 -0.36 -5.23 13.01
N GLY A 64 0.00 -5.68 11.81
CA GLY A 64 1.25 -6.43 11.59
C GLY A 64 2.50 -5.61 11.90
N LEU A 65 2.56 -4.34 11.50
CA LEU A 65 3.72 -3.49 11.74
C LEU A 65 3.89 -3.14 13.23
N LEU A 66 2.80 -2.76 13.91
CA LEU A 66 2.83 -2.33 15.30
C LEU A 66 3.07 -3.51 16.26
N TYR A 67 2.28 -4.58 16.13
CA TYR A 67 2.38 -5.73 17.03
C TYR A 67 3.43 -6.74 16.60
N GLY A 68 3.95 -6.66 15.37
CA GLY A 68 5.10 -7.45 14.93
C GLY A 68 6.42 -6.97 15.52
N GLY A 69 6.52 -5.68 15.90
CA GLY A 69 7.70 -5.15 16.58
C GLY A 69 8.99 -5.25 15.76
N GLY A 70 8.87 -5.24 14.43
CA GLY A 70 10.00 -5.41 13.51
C GLY A 70 10.43 -6.85 13.26
N ASP A 71 9.80 -7.84 13.89
CA ASP A 71 10.03 -9.26 13.58
C ASP A 71 9.22 -9.70 12.35
N PRO A 72 9.85 -10.16 11.26
CA PRO A 72 9.14 -10.51 10.03
C PRO A 72 8.08 -11.60 10.19
N ASP A 73 8.36 -12.66 10.96
CA ASP A 73 7.39 -13.74 11.17
C ASP A 73 6.16 -13.24 11.91
N ARG A 74 6.38 -12.51 13.01
CA ARG A 74 5.31 -11.97 13.82
C ARG A 74 4.48 -10.94 13.04
N THR A 75 5.12 -10.06 12.27
CA THR A 75 4.42 -9.10 11.39
C THR A 75 3.52 -9.81 10.39
N ILE A 76 4.05 -10.82 9.67
CA ILE A 76 3.30 -11.59 8.67
C ILE A 76 2.15 -12.35 9.35
N ILE A 77 2.44 -13.11 10.41
CA ILE A 77 1.45 -13.94 11.10
C ILE A 77 0.29 -13.10 11.63
N ILE A 78 0.56 -11.94 12.25
CA ILE A 78 -0.49 -11.08 12.79
C ILE A 78 -1.34 -10.50 11.66
N ALA A 79 -0.72 -9.94 10.61
CA ALA A 79 -1.44 -9.38 9.47
C ALA A 79 -2.30 -10.44 8.76
N THR A 80 -1.79 -11.67 8.56
CA THR A 80 -2.56 -12.79 8.01
C THR A 80 -3.74 -13.16 8.91
N ARG A 81 -3.53 -13.25 10.22
CA ARG A 81 -4.56 -13.67 11.19
C ARG A 81 -5.66 -12.64 11.42
N CYS A 82 -5.45 -11.39 11.01
CA CYS A 82 -6.51 -10.38 11.02
C CYS A 82 -7.64 -10.73 10.02
N GLY A 83 -7.37 -11.54 9.00
CA GLY A 83 -8.36 -12.12 8.09
C GLY A 83 -8.72 -11.25 6.88
N HIS A 84 -9.81 -11.65 6.21
CA HIS A 84 -10.28 -11.10 4.93
C HIS A 84 -9.25 -11.22 3.79
N ASP A 85 -8.51 -10.16 3.52
CA ASP A 85 -7.53 -10.07 2.43
C ASP A 85 -6.16 -10.58 2.91
N SER A 86 -6.11 -11.90 3.12
CA SER A 86 -5.01 -12.58 3.83
C SER A 86 -3.75 -12.77 3.00
N ASP A 87 -3.77 -12.46 1.71
CA ASP A 87 -2.60 -12.42 0.83
C ASP A 87 -2.04 -10.99 0.73
N CYS A 88 -2.87 -9.97 0.47
CA CYS A 88 -2.39 -8.60 0.26
C CYS A 88 -1.86 -7.95 1.55
N ASN A 89 -2.56 -8.10 2.67
CA ASN A 89 -2.21 -7.45 3.93
C ASN A 89 -0.85 -7.91 4.50
N PRO A 90 -0.57 -9.21 4.67
CA PRO A 90 0.74 -9.65 5.15
C PRO A 90 1.85 -9.35 4.13
N SER A 91 1.58 -9.45 2.82
CA SER A 91 2.57 -9.09 1.79
C SER A 91 2.94 -7.61 1.85
N SER A 92 1.95 -6.73 2.04
CA SER A 92 2.16 -5.29 2.19
C SER A 92 2.92 -4.95 3.48
N ALA A 93 2.55 -5.56 4.61
CA ALA A 93 3.24 -5.35 5.88
C ALA A 93 4.70 -5.83 5.83
N ALA A 94 4.94 -7.02 5.27
CA ALA A 94 6.29 -7.54 5.06
C ALA A 94 7.08 -6.68 4.06
N GLY A 95 6.45 -6.21 2.98
CA GLY A 95 7.07 -5.32 2.01
C GLY A 95 7.60 -4.04 2.65
N VAL A 96 6.76 -3.35 3.44
CA VAL A 96 7.17 -2.15 4.20
C VAL A 96 8.34 -2.46 5.12
N LEU A 97 8.25 -3.54 5.92
CA LEU A 97 9.32 -3.92 6.85
C LEU A 97 10.62 -4.29 6.12
N PHE A 98 10.55 -5.07 5.04
CA PHE A 98 11.74 -5.47 4.28
C PHE A 98 12.41 -4.30 3.56
N THR A 99 11.63 -3.30 3.13
CA THR A 99 12.20 -2.05 2.61
C THR A 99 13.01 -1.32 3.67
N THR A 100 12.56 -1.27 4.93
CA THR A 100 13.33 -0.60 6.00
C THR A 100 14.56 -1.40 6.44
N LEU A 101 14.52 -2.73 6.36
CA LEU A 101 15.65 -3.59 6.66
C LEU A 101 16.73 -3.55 5.56
N GLY A 102 16.32 -3.37 4.30
CA GLY A 102 17.20 -3.48 3.14
C GLY A 102 17.43 -4.93 2.70
N TYR A 103 17.56 -5.15 1.39
CA TYR A 103 17.55 -6.49 0.77
C TYR A 103 18.61 -7.46 1.32
N SER A 104 19.80 -6.95 1.66
CA SER A 104 20.90 -7.72 2.23
C SER A 104 20.57 -8.32 3.61
N ASN A 105 19.69 -7.66 4.38
CA ASN A 105 19.31 -8.08 5.73
C ASN A 105 18.06 -8.97 5.76
N ILE A 106 17.39 -9.18 4.62
CA ILE A 106 16.24 -10.07 4.53
C ILE A 106 16.71 -11.54 4.68
N PRO A 107 16.14 -12.33 5.61
CA PRO A 107 16.49 -13.74 5.76
C PRO A 107 16.26 -14.54 4.47
N GLU A 108 17.18 -15.43 4.14
CA GLU A 108 17.19 -16.15 2.86
C GLU A 108 15.89 -16.89 2.55
N ARG A 109 15.23 -17.47 3.56
CA ARG A 109 13.95 -18.18 3.41
C ARG A 109 12.81 -17.34 2.82
N PHE A 110 12.88 -16.01 2.91
CA PHE A 110 11.89 -15.10 2.32
C PHE A 110 12.19 -14.74 0.86
N LYS A 111 13.39 -15.03 0.37
CA LYS A 111 13.84 -14.66 -0.98
C LYS A 111 14.32 -15.84 -1.83
N SER A 112 14.53 -17.01 -1.24
CA SER A 112 15.05 -18.20 -1.91
C SER A 112 14.19 -18.73 -3.06
N ALA A 113 12.91 -18.37 -3.10
CA ALA A 113 11.96 -18.81 -4.12
C ALA A 113 11.62 -17.73 -5.16
N LEU A 114 12.27 -16.57 -5.12
CA LEU A 114 12.02 -15.49 -6.08
C LEU A 114 12.56 -15.89 -7.46
N ASP A 115 11.67 -15.94 -8.46
CA ASP A 115 12.04 -16.04 -9.86
C ASP A 115 12.00 -14.66 -10.51
N GLU A 116 13.17 -14.06 -10.67
CA GLU A 116 13.33 -12.75 -11.29
C GLU A 116 13.39 -12.81 -12.82
N LYS A 117 13.55 -13.99 -13.41
CA LYS A 117 13.83 -14.16 -14.84
C LYS A 117 12.57 -14.34 -15.66
N THR A 118 11.53 -14.93 -15.08
CA THR A 118 10.23 -15.10 -15.75
C THR A 118 9.63 -13.75 -16.12
N THR A 119 9.20 -13.64 -17.38
CA THR A 119 8.51 -12.45 -17.89
C THR A 119 7.10 -12.38 -17.33
N PHE A 120 6.66 -11.21 -16.87
CA PHE A 120 5.29 -11.00 -16.41
C PHE A 120 4.30 -11.13 -17.58
N SER A 121 3.18 -11.79 -17.31
CA SER A 121 2.09 -11.98 -18.27
C SER A 121 1.72 -10.67 -18.97
N TYR A 122 1.57 -10.73 -20.29
CA TYR A 122 1.16 -9.60 -21.14
C TYR A 122 2.15 -8.42 -21.18
N THR A 123 3.39 -8.60 -20.67
CA THR A 123 4.46 -7.59 -20.77
C THR A 123 5.70 -8.19 -21.41
N THR A 124 6.66 -7.34 -21.78
CA THR A 124 8.01 -7.76 -22.16
C THR A 124 8.99 -7.70 -20.98
N TYR A 125 8.51 -7.38 -19.78
CA TYR A 125 9.34 -7.15 -18.61
C TYR A 125 9.41 -8.40 -17.74
N ASN A 126 10.62 -8.68 -17.26
CA ASN A 126 10.87 -9.50 -16.08
C ASN A 126 11.24 -8.59 -14.90
N PHE A 127 11.54 -9.14 -13.72
CA PHE A 127 11.76 -8.31 -12.54
C PHE A 127 12.92 -7.28 -12.70
N PRO A 128 14.12 -7.65 -13.18
CA PRO A 128 15.21 -6.68 -13.34
C PRO A 128 14.92 -5.57 -14.35
N THR A 129 14.28 -5.92 -15.48
CA THR A 129 13.92 -4.90 -16.49
C THR A 129 12.81 -3.98 -15.99
N LEU A 130 11.87 -4.48 -15.20
CA LEU A 130 10.87 -3.65 -14.54
C LEU A 130 11.52 -2.67 -13.55
N VAL A 131 12.48 -3.13 -12.73
CA VAL A 131 13.23 -2.27 -11.80
C VAL A 131 13.95 -1.15 -12.55
N GLN A 132 14.61 -1.45 -13.67
CA GLN A 132 15.28 -0.44 -14.51
C GLN A 132 14.31 0.62 -15.03
N VAL A 133 13.11 0.21 -15.46
CA VAL A 133 12.07 1.14 -15.92
C VAL A 133 11.56 2.00 -14.75
N CYS A 134 11.29 1.40 -13.59
CA CYS A 134 10.87 2.13 -12.40
C CYS A 134 11.93 3.16 -11.96
N GLU A 135 13.20 2.78 -11.97
CA GLU A 135 14.32 3.67 -11.63
C GLU A 135 14.41 4.84 -12.64
N LYS A 136 14.32 4.55 -13.95
CA LYS A 136 14.29 5.58 -14.99
C LYS A 136 13.14 6.57 -14.76
N LEU A 137 11.93 6.07 -14.52
CA LEU A 137 10.75 6.92 -14.26
C LEU A 137 10.91 7.72 -12.97
N ALA A 138 11.49 7.15 -11.92
CA ALA A 138 11.77 7.87 -10.67
C ALA A 138 12.74 9.04 -10.90
N ARG A 139 13.79 8.82 -11.70
CA ARG A 139 14.75 9.87 -12.07
C ARG A 139 14.09 11.00 -12.85
N GLU A 140 13.27 10.66 -13.85
CA GLU A 140 12.49 11.62 -14.64
C GLU A 140 11.50 12.40 -13.74
N ALA A 141 10.85 11.72 -12.81
CA ALA A 141 9.93 12.34 -11.85
C ALA A 141 10.64 13.34 -10.92
N VAL A 142 11.82 12.99 -10.40
CA VAL A 142 12.62 13.90 -9.55
C VAL A 142 12.98 15.18 -10.32
N VAL A 143 13.50 15.06 -11.54
CA VAL A 143 13.89 16.22 -12.35
C VAL A 143 12.68 17.06 -12.75
N SER A 144 11.57 16.42 -13.18
CA SER A 144 10.35 17.14 -13.56
C SER A 144 9.68 17.88 -12.40
N ALA A 145 9.85 17.38 -11.17
CA ALA A 145 9.41 18.05 -9.95
C ALA A 145 10.34 19.21 -9.52
N GLY A 146 11.43 19.48 -10.25
CA GLY A 146 12.42 20.52 -9.92
C GLY A 146 13.54 20.05 -8.98
N GLY A 147 13.66 18.74 -8.77
CA GLY A 147 14.75 18.12 -8.04
C GLY A 147 16.00 17.90 -8.89
N LYS A 148 17.01 17.27 -8.28
CA LYS A 148 18.30 16.97 -8.93
C LYS A 148 18.85 15.64 -8.45
N ILE A 149 19.71 15.04 -9.26
CA ILE A 149 20.43 13.81 -8.93
C ILE A 149 21.90 14.18 -8.82
N GLU A 150 22.49 13.95 -7.66
CA GLU A 150 23.87 14.34 -7.35
C GLU A 150 24.68 13.12 -6.95
N THR A 151 26.00 13.14 -7.21
CA THR A 151 26.92 12.13 -6.69
C THR A 151 27.68 12.71 -5.51
N THR A 152 27.56 12.08 -4.35
CA THR A 152 28.31 12.40 -3.15
C THR A 152 29.46 11.41 -2.98
N PRO A 153 30.61 11.83 -2.39
CA PRO A 153 31.73 10.93 -2.14
C PRO A 153 31.40 9.77 -1.20
N ASP A 154 30.48 9.97 -0.25
CA ASP A 154 30.21 9.04 0.86
C ASP A 154 28.97 8.15 0.64
N GLU A 155 27.95 8.66 -0.07
CA GLU A 155 26.66 7.98 -0.23
C GLU A 155 26.40 7.53 -1.68
N GLY A 156 27.32 7.85 -2.59
CA GLY A 156 27.15 7.58 -4.01
C GLY A 156 26.09 8.50 -4.61
N GLU A 157 25.19 7.95 -5.41
CA GLU A 157 24.16 8.75 -6.07
C GLU A 157 22.98 9.05 -5.13
N VAL A 158 22.60 10.32 -5.03
CA VAL A 158 21.57 10.82 -4.12
C VAL A 158 20.50 11.58 -4.91
N PHE A 159 19.24 11.28 -4.60
CA PHE A 159 18.08 11.98 -5.17
C PHE A 159 17.73 13.15 -4.26
N VAL A 160 17.94 14.37 -4.74
CA VAL A 160 17.57 15.60 -4.03
C VAL A 160 16.16 15.99 -4.46
N ILE A 161 15.20 15.66 -3.61
CA ILE A 161 13.77 15.93 -3.82
C ILE A 161 13.45 17.31 -3.22
N PRO A 162 12.85 18.24 -3.97
CA PRO A 162 12.50 19.54 -3.45
C PRO A 162 11.39 19.40 -2.41
N ALA A 163 11.54 20.09 -1.27
CA ALA A 163 10.48 20.20 -0.29
C ALA A 163 9.29 20.95 -0.92
N GLN A 164 8.09 20.42 -0.77
CA GLN A 164 6.86 21.01 -1.27
C GLN A 164 5.85 21.09 -0.13
N GLU A 165 5.15 22.21 -0.05
CA GLU A 165 4.00 22.33 0.86
C GLU A 165 2.87 21.42 0.37
N PRO A 166 2.31 20.55 1.23
CA PRO A 166 1.18 19.72 0.85
C PRO A 166 -0.01 20.56 0.39
N ASN A 167 -0.52 20.30 -0.81
CA ASN A 167 -1.77 20.89 -1.31
C ASN A 167 -2.86 19.81 -1.34
N PRO A 168 -3.60 19.59 -0.24
CA PRO A 168 -4.59 18.53 -0.16
C PRO A 168 -5.79 18.82 -1.08
N ALA A 169 -6.18 17.83 -1.86
CA ALA A 169 -7.45 17.87 -2.57
C ALA A 169 -8.64 17.82 -1.58
N PRO A 170 -9.83 18.32 -1.97
CA PRO A 170 -11.05 18.11 -1.19
C PRO A 170 -11.28 16.63 -0.87
N VAL A 171 -11.87 16.34 0.28
CA VAL A 171 -12.17 14.96 0.66
C VAL A 171 -13.32 14.42 -0.19
N GLU A 172 -13.07 13.32 -0.87
CA GLU A 172 -14.06 12.58 -1.64
C GLU A 172 -14.39 11.25 -0.96
N LYS A 173 -15.68 10.87 -1.02
CA LYS A 173 -16.18 9.63 -0.45
C LYS A 173 -16.62 8.72 -1.58
N SER A 174 -16.21 7.45 -1.55
CA SER A 174 -16.51 6.49 -2.60
C SER A 174 -18.03 6.23 -2.80
N TRP A 175 -18.86 6.47 -1.79
CA TRP A 175 -20.32 6.32 -1.87
C TRP A 175 -21.07 7.64 -2.17
N GLU A 176 -20.34 8.75 -2.29
CA GLU A 176 -20.87 10.06 -2.67
C GLU A 176 -19.90 10.70 -3.67
N PRO A 177 -19.66 10.05 -4.83
CA PRO A 177 -18.75 10.59 -5.83
C PRO A 177 -19.35 11.88 -6.43
N GLY A 178 -18.46 12.78 -6.86
CA GLY A 178 -18.84 13.96 -7.63
C GLY A 178 -19.47 13.61 -8.99
N PRO A 179 -19.88 14.63 -9.76
CA PRO A 179 -20.42 14.42 -11.10
C PRO A 179 -19.41 13.69 -11.99
N ILE A 180 -19.89 12.73 -12.78
CA ILE A 180 -19.07 11.98 -13.74
C ILE A 180 -18.51 12.98 -14.75
N THR A 181 -17.20 12.94 -14.97
CA THR A 181 -16.49 13.84 -15.89
C THR A 181 -16.76 13.54 -17.37
N GLU A 182 -17.58 12.52 -17.67
CA GLU A 182 -17.83 11.95 -19.00
C GLU A 182 -16.56 11.76 -19.85
N SER A 183 -15.45 11.42 -19.21
CA SER A 183 -14.18 11.10 -19.86
C SER A 183 -14.31 9.74 -20.58
N ARG A 184 -14.83 9.78 -21.81
CA ARG A 184 -14.93 8.65 -22.74
C ARG A 184 -13.82 8.75 -23.76
N PHE A 185 -13.33 7.61 -24.22
CA PHE A 185 -12.51 7.57 -25.43
C PHE A 185 -13.31 8.12 -26.60
N THR A 186 -12.68 9.02 -27.36
CA THR A 186 -13.16 9.46 -28.66
C THR A 186 -13.22 8.28 -29.63
N ALA A 187 -13.99 8.41 -30.71
CA ALA A 187 -14.02 7.40 -31.76
C ALA A 187 -12.63 7.13 -32.36
N GLU A 188 -11.79 8.16 -32.44
CA GLU A 188 -10.41 8.04 -32.90
C GLU A 188 -9.56 7.20 -31.93
N GLU A 189 -9.65 7.47 -30.62
CA GLU A 189 -8.93 6.70 -29.60
C GLU A 189 -9.39 5.24 -29.56
N LEU A 190 -10.71 4.99 -29.64
CA LEU A 190 -11.25 3.63 -29.71
C LEU A 190 -10.74 2.87 -30.94
N SER A 191 -10.60 3.53 -32.09
CA SER A 191 -10.09 2.90 -33.32
C SER A 191 -8.62 2.47 -33.22
N LYS A 192 -7.87 3.02 -32.25
CA LYS A 192 -6.48 2.64 -31.95
C LYS A 192 -6.39 1.41 -31.03
N ILE A 193 -7.47 1.05 -30.34
CA ILE A 193 -7.50 -0.13 -29.46
C ILE A 193 -7.71 -1.38 -30.33
N GLN A 194 -6.61 -2.05 -30.66
CA GLN A 194 -6.64 -3.33 -31.37
C GLN A 194 -6.55 -4.48 -30.37
N THR A 195 -7.62 -5.25 -30.21
CA THR A 195 -7.59 -6.50 -29.45
C THR A 195 -6.90 -7.57 -30.29
N LYS A 196 -5.77 -8.10 -29.79
CA LYS A 196 -5.12 -9.29 -30.35
C LYS A 196 -5.81 -10.57 -29.88
#